data_AF-A0A395KY81-F1
#
_entry.id   AF-A0A395KY81-F1
#
_cell.length_a   1.000
_cell.length_b   1.000
_cell.length_c   1.000
_cell.angle_alpha   90.00
_cell.angle_beta   90.00
_cell.angle_gamma   90.00
#
_symmetry.space_group_name_H-M   'P 1'
#
loop_
_entity.id
_entity.type
_entity.pdbx_description
1 polymer ?
#
loop_
_entity_poly.entity_id
_entity_poly.type
_entity_poly.pdbx_seq_one_letter_code
_entity_poly.pdbx_strand_id
1 'polypeptide(L)'
;MINREPDDTLPLQRTISAISRVEWQTVTLAIIIYGGFFAVTWFWQSLPVMAVFGIGGWLIAWHGSLQHEVIHGHPTRNRFVNDAVGWPPLSLWLPYAIYREGHLTHHRDEHLTDPIEDPESSYFTQTAWERMGGTGRLLAAWNTTLLGRLTLGPIVMIVSFLVQEATLVLKGDRQRAAIWMRHAIGVALVLVWVI
;
A
#
# COMPACT_ATOMS: atom_id res chain seq x y z
N MET A 1 57.96 17.40 -21.93
CA MET A 1 57.05 16.59 -22.75
C MET A 1 55.83 16.26 -21.91
N ILE A 2 54.70 16.87 -22.28
CA ILE A 2 53.31 16.44 -22.05
C ILE A 2 52.85 16.23 -20.59
N ASN A 3 52.38 17.31 -19.97
CA ASN A 3 51.29 17.25 -18.99
C ASN A 3 50.01 16.86 -19.75
N ARG A 4 49.37 15.75 -19.38
CA ARG A 4 47.97 15.45 -19.73
C ARG A 4 47.19 15.47 -18.44
N GLU A 5 46.40 16.52 -18.23
CA GLU A 5 45.26 16.44 -17.33
C GLU A 5 44.22 15.50 -17.97
N PRO A 6 43.54 14.63 -17.20
CA PRO A 6 42.35 13.96 -17.69
C PRO A 6 41.25 15.02 -17.83
N ASP A 7 40.73 15.13 -19.04
CA ASP A 7 39.54 15.90 -19.39
C ASP A 7 38.31 15.24 -18.73
N ASP A 8 38.11 15.54 -17.44
CA ASP A 8 36.98 15.10 -16.63
C ASP A 8 35.74 15.98 -16.88
N THR A 9 35.47 16.31 -18.14
CA THR A 9 34.15 16.82 -18.51
C THR A 9 33.18 15.65 -18.62
N LEU A 10 32.65 15.23 -17.46
CA LEU A 10 31.44 14.42 -17.39
C LEU A 10 30.41 15.05 -18.34
N PRO A 11 29.78 14.27 -19.24
CA PRO A 11 28.79 14.82 -20.16
C PRO A 11 27.70 15.50 -19.33
N LEU A 12 27.47 16.78 -19.63
CA LEU A 12 26.41 17.62 -19.07
C LEU A 12 25.13 16.80 -19.01
N GLN A 13 24.81 16.35 -17.79
CA GLN A 13 23.60 15.63 -17.46
C GLN A 13 22.46 16.49 -18.00
N ARG A 14 21.82 16.05 -19.10
CA ARG A 14 20.72 16.76 -19.76
C ARG A 14 19.59 16.97 -18.74
N THR A 15 19.68 18.08 -18.04
CA THR A 15 18.62 18.75 -17.30
C THR A 15 17.73 19.36 -18.41
N ILE A 16 16.41 19.26 -18.44
CA ILE A 16 15.36 18.85 -17.52
C ILE A 16 14.28 18.30 -18.46
N SER A 17 13.91 17.02 -18.38
CA SER A 17 12.59 16.63 -18.88
C SER A 17 11.61 17.50 -18.10
N ALA A 18 10.77 18.29 -18.77
CA ALA A 18 9.86 19.21 -18.13
C ALA A 18 8.91 18.42 -17.20
N ILE A 19 9.32 18.21 -15.94
CA ILE A 19 8.52 17.51 -14.93
C ILE A 19 7.33 18.40 -14.67
N SER A 20 6.18 18.04 -15.23
CA SER A 20 4.91 18.70 -14.93
C SER A 20 4.77 18.82 -13.42
N ARG A 21 4.32 19.97 -12.91
CA ARG A 21 4.11 20.17 -11.46
C ARG A 21 3.13 19.16 -10.86
N VAL A 22 2.30 18.56 -11.70
CA VAL A 22 1.26 17.59 -11.39
C VAL A 22 1.32 16.48 -12.42
N GLU A 23 1.31 15.23 -11.97
CA GLU A 23 1.14 14.07 -12.84
C GLU A 23 -0.34 13.80 -13.09
N TRP A 24 -0.80 14.07 -14.31
CA TRP A 24 -2.23 13.97 -14.64
C TRP A 24 -2.73 12.53 -14.68
N GLN A 25 -1.86 11.54 -14.91
CA GLN A 25 -2.22 10.13 -14.90
C GLN A 25 -2.74 9.69 -13.54
N THR A 26 -2.02 9.99 -12.46
CA THR A 26 -2.47 9.68 -11.09
C THR A 26 -3.70 10.50 -10.72
N VAL A 27 -3.83 11.75 -11.19
CA VAL A 27 -5.04 12.57 -10.97
C VAL A 27 -6.25 11.93 -11.65
N THR A 28 -6.14 11.54 -12.92
CA THR A 28 -7.21 10.86 -13.65
C THR A 28 -7.56 9.53 -13.00
N LEU A 29 -6.57 8.75 -12.56
CA LEU A 29 -6.78 7.51 -11.83
C LEU A 29 -7.57 7.75 -10.53
N ALA A 30 -7.20 8.77 -9.75
CA ALA A 30 -7.92 9.15 -8.53
C ALA A 30 -9.38 9.54 -8.83
N ILE A 31 -9.62 10.34 -9.88
CA ILE A 31 -10.96 10.73 -10.30
C ILE A 31 -11.79 9.52 -10.69
N ILE A 32 -11.24 8.58 -11.45
CA ILE A 32 -11.92 7.34 -11.86
C ILE A 32 -12.27 6.49 -10.64
N ILE A 33 -11.34 6.30 -9.72
CA ILE A 33 -11.55 5.45 -8.53
C ILE A 33 -12.60 6.06 -7.62
N TYR A 34 -12.44 7.33 -7.23
CA TYR A 34 -13.37 7.97 -6.31
C TYR A 34 -14.73 8.22 -6.97
N GLY A 35 -14.76 8.75 -8.20
CA GLY A 35 -16.00 8.96 -8.94
C GLY A 35 -16.74 7.65 -9.21
N GLY A 36 -16.00 6.59 -9.56
CA GLY A 36 -16.56 5.25 -9.74
C GLY A 36 -17.11 4.67 -8.44
N PHE A 37 -16.39 4.80 -7.32
CA PHE A 37 -16.86 4.33 -6.02
C PHE A 37 -18.14 5.06 -5.60
N PHE A 38 -18.16 6.39 -5.70
CA PHE A 38 -19.35 7.19 -5.44
C PHE A 38 -20.51 6.81 -6.35
N ALA A 39 -20.30 6.64 -7.66
CA ALA A 39 -21.35 6.25 -8.58
C ALA A 39 -21.91 4.85 -8.28
N VAL A 40 -21.04 3.85 -8.08
CA VAL A 40 -21.48 2.47 -7.79
C VAL A 40 -22.24 2.40 -6.47
N THR A 41 -21.73 3.06 -5.42
CA THR A 41 -22.39 3.09 -4.11
C THR A 41 -23.65 3.93 -4.11
N TRP A 42 -23.75 4.98 -4.93
CA TRP A 42 -24.98 5.79 -5.02
C TRP A 42 -26.09 5.09 -5.80
N PHE A 43 -25.74 4.42 -6.92
CA PHE A 43 -26.71 3.75 -7.79
C PHE A 43 -26.85 2.25 -7.50
N TRP A 44 -26.38 1.77 -6.34
CA TRP A 44 -26.30 0.34 -6.05
C TRP A 44 -27.64 -0.41 -6.19
N GLN A 45 -28.75 0.25 -5.82
CA GLN A 45 -30.11 -0.32 -5.92
C GLN A 45 -30.59 -0.46 -7.37
N SER A 46 -30.04 0.32 -8.30
CA SER A 46 -30.35 0.26 -9.73
C SER A 46 -29.43 -0.68 -10.51
N LEU A 47 -28.42 -1.25 -9.85
CA LEU A 47 -27.43 -2.14 -10.45
C LEU A 47 -27.68 -3.59 -10.05
N PRO A 48 -27.39 -4.57 -10.93
CA PRO A 48 -27.31 -5.96 -10.50
C PRO A 48 -26.28 -6.11 -9.39
N VAL A 49 -26.61 -6.84 -8.34
CA VAL A 49 -25.72 -7.05 -7.17
C VAL A 49 -24.33 -7.55 -7.59
N MET A 50 -24.26 -8.43 -8.61
CA MET A 50 -22.97 -8.92 -9.14
C MET A 50 -22.14 -7.82 -9.81
N ALA A 51 -22.76 -6.82 -10.43
CA ALA A 51 -22.06 -5.66 -10.98
C ALA A 51 -21.51 -4.78 -9.86
N VAL A 52 -22.26 -4.58 -8.76
CA VAL A 52 -21.80 -3.85 -7.58
C VAL A 52 -20.55 -4.51 -7.00
N PHE A 53 -20.58 -5.83 -6.80
CA PHE A 53 -19.41 -6.56 -6.30
C PHE A 53 -18.23 -6.55 -7.27
N GLY A 54 -18.46 -6.80 -8.56
CA GLY A 54 -17.39 -6.84 -9.56
C GLY A 54 -16.70 -5.48 -9.74
N ILE A 55 -17.48 -4.42 -9.95
CA ILE A 55 -16.95 -3.07 -10.15
C ILE A 55 -16.40 -2.52 -8.84
N GLY A 56 -17.12 -2.69 -7.72
CA GLY A 56 -16.67 -2.26 -6.40
C GLY A 56 -15.35 -2.93 -5.99
N GLY A 57 -15.24 -4.25 -6.17
CA GLY A 57 -14.00 -4.99 -5.90
C GLY A 57 -12.84 -4.52 -6.78
N TRP A 58 -13.10 -4.27 -8.07
CA TRP A 58 -12.10 -3.70 -8.98
C TRP A 58 -11.62 -2.31 -8.53
N LEU A 59 -12.55 -1.43 -8.16
CA LEU A 59 -12.23 -0.06 -7.71
C LEU A 59 -11.42 -0.08 -6.41
N ILE A 60 -11.76 -0.95 -5.45
CA ILE A 60 -10.99 -1.11 -4.21
C ILE A 60 -9.58 -1.66 -4.49
N ALA A 61 -9.44 -2.61 -5.41
CA ALA A 61 -8.12 -3.11 -5.81
C ALA A 61 -7.27 -2.01 -6.46
N TRP A 62 -7.86 -1.22 -7.38
CA TRP A 62 -7.20 -0.07 -7.98
C TRP A 62 -6.91 1.05 -6.99
N HIS A 63 -7.72 1.22 -5.94
CA HIS A 63 -7.43 2.16 -4.86
C HIS A 63 -6.13 1.80 -4.14
N GLY A 64 -5.83 0.51 -3.95
CA GLY A 64 -4.52 0.06 -3.47
C GLY A 64 -3.37 0.49 -4.38
N SER A 65 -3.54 0.37 -5.70
CA SER A 65 -2.56 0.88 -6.68
C SER A 65 -2.41 2.40 -6.63
N LEU A 66 -3.50 3.15 -6.48
CA LEU A 66 -3.45 4.60 -6.29
C LEU A 66 -2.67 4.96 -5.01
N GLN A 67 -2.92 4.26 -3.90
CA GLN A 67 -2.19 4.48 -2.66
C GLN A 67 -0.68 4.25 -2.85
N HIS A 68 -0.29 3.21 -3.59
CA HIS A 68 1.11 2.93 -3.94
C HIS A 68 1.78 4.11 -4.68
N GLU A 69 1.15 4.64 -5.73
CA GLU A 69 1.69 5.80 -6.47
C GLU A 69 1.82 7.04 -5.58
N VAL A 70 0.81 7.28 -4.75
CA VAL A 70 0.78 8.45 -3.86
C VAL A 70 1.86 8.36 -2.78
N ILE A 71 2.17 7.16 -2.26
CA ILE A 71 3.28 6.94 -1.34
C ILE A 71 4.60 7.44 -1.94
N HIS A 72 4.84 7.17 -3.22
CA HIS A 72 6.03 7.62 -3.96
C HIS A 72 6.08 9.12 -4.26
N GLY A 73 5.04 9.87 -3.91
CA GLY A 73 5.02 11.33 -4.03
C GLY A 73 4.29 11.85 -5.26
N HIS A 74 3.43 11.04 -5.85
CA HIS A 74 2.51 11.46 -6.91
C HIS A 74 1.15 11.88 -6.36
N PRO A 75 0.35 12.69 -7.07
CA PRO A 75 0.69 13.37 -8.33
C PRO A 75 1.47 14.68 -8.14
N THR A 76 1.57 15.21 -6.92
CA THR A 76 2.07 16.56 -6.68
C THR A 76 3.37 16.58 -5.89
N ARG A 77 4.13 17.68 -5.95
CA ARG A 77 5.29 17.88 -5.06
C ARG A 77 4.91 18.07 -3.58
N ASN A 78 3.61 18.25 -3.28
CA ASN A 78 3.15 18.48 -1.91
C ASN A 78 2.70 17.17 -1.27
N ARG A 79 3.50 16.68 -0.33
CA ARG A 79 3.21 15.45 0.43
C ARG A 79 1.84 15.48 1.11
N PHE A 80 1.42 16.62 1.67
CA PHE A 80 0.13 16.72 2.34
C PHE A 80 -1.05 16.48 1.39
N VAL A 81 -0.98 17.02 0.17
CA VAL A 81 -2.02 16.83 -0.86
C VAL A 81 -2.07 15.37 -1.28
N ASN A 82 -0.91 14.77 -1.53
CA ASN A 82 -0.82 13.36 -1.91
C ASN A 82 -1.38 12.48 -0.78
N ASP A 83 -0.93 12.66 0.46
CA ASP A 83 -1.40 11.86 1.59
C ASP A 83 -2.93 12.01 1.78
N ALA A 84 -3.51 13.19 1.54
CA ALA A 84 -4.95 13.38 1.55
C ALA A 84 -5.69 12.60 0.44
N VAL A 85 -5.06 12.42 -0.73
CA VAL A 85 -5.58 11.55 -1.80
C VAL A 85 -5.50 10.07 -1.43
N GLY A 86 -4.45 9.63 -0.71
CA GLY A 86 -4.27 8.23 -0.32
C GLY A 86 -5.03 7.83 0.96
N TRP A 87 -5.36 8.79 1.82
CA TRP A 87 -5.91 8.55 3.16
C TRP A 87 -7.31 7.89 3.23
N PRO A 88 -8.30 8.21 2.36
CA PRO A 88 -9.65 7.66 2.47
C PRO A 88 -9.66 6.12 2.51
N PRO A 89 -10.19 5.48 3.57
CA PRO A 89 -9.98 4.05 3.79
C PRO A 89 -11.04 3.20 3.08
N LEU A 90 -11.07 3.20 1.74
CA LEU A 90 -12.09 2.46 0.98
C LEU A 90 -12.06 0.94 1.22
N SER A 91 -10.88 0.36 1.49
CA SER A 91 -10.72 -1.05 1.84
C SER A 91 -11.06 -1.37 3.31
N LEU A 92 -11.27 -0.35 4.14
CA LEU A 92 -11.59 -0.40 5.57
C LEU A 92 -10.51 -0.97 6.50
N TRP A 93 -9.67 -1.91 6.05
CA TRP A 93 -8.79 -2.67 6.93
C TRP A 93 -7.37 -2.10 7.07
N LEU A 94 -6.89 -1.30 6.11
CA LEU A 94 -5.50 -0.83 6.05
C LEU A 94 -5.37 0.68 6.26
N PRO A 95 -4.77 1.14 7.37
CA PRO A 95 -4.46 2.56 7.55
C PRO A 95 -3.35 3.03 6.60
N TYR A 96 -3.65 4.05 5.78
CA TYR A 96 -2.73 4.60 4.77
C TYR A 96 -1.37 4.99 5.35
N ALA A 97 -1.33 5.59 6.55
CA ALA A 97 -0.08 6.01 7.17
C ALA A 97 0.84 4.82 7.52
N ILE A 98 0.27 3.69 7.91
CA ILE A 98 1.02 2.46 8.22
C ILE A 98 1.49 1.80 6.94
N TYR A 99 0.62 1.75 5.93
CA TYR A 99 1.01 1.27 4.61
C TYR A 99 2.19 2.07 4.06
N ARG A 100 2.10 3.40 4.08
CA ARG A 100 3.18 4.29 3.65
C ARG A 100 4.50 4.04 4.38
N GLU A 101 4.45 3.87 5.70
CA GLU A 101 5.65 3.62 6.51
C GLU A 101 6.28 2.26 6.18
N GLY A 102 5.48 1.19 6.14
CA GLY A 102 5.94 -0.16 5.79
C GLY A 102 6.52 -0.21 4.38
N HIS A 103 5.79 0.34 3.42
CA HIS A 103 6.18 0.39 2.02
C HIS A 103 7.50 1.15 1.80
N LEU A 104 7.67 2.32 2.43
CA LEU A 104 8.92 3.08 2.35
C LEU A 104 10.08 2.38 3.07
N THR A 105 9.79 1.53 4.05
CA THR A 105 10.81 0.69 4.71
C THR A 105 11.22 -0.46 3.80
N HIS A 106 10.27 -1.12 3.12
CA HIS A 106 10.52 -2.15 2.11
C HIS A 106 11.40 -1.64 0.96
N HIS A 107 11.17 -0.42 0.49
CA HIS A 107 11.96 0.22 -0.58
C HIS A 107 13.37 0.68 -0.15
N ARG A 108 13.85 0.31 1.03
CA ARG A 108 15.27 0.46 1.36
C ARG A 108 16.05 -0.68 0.71
N ASP A 109 16.63 -0.40 -0.45
CA ASP A 109 17.32 -1.39 -1.30
C ASP A 109 18.30 -2.30 -0.54
N GLU A 110 18.98 -1.77 0.49
CA GLU A 110 19.95 -2.51 1.31
C GLU A 110 19.35 -3.70 2.07
N HIS A 111 18.05 -3.66 2.38
CA HIS A 111 17.35 -4.66 3.18
C HIS A 111 16.26 -5.39 2.41
N LEU A 112 16.18 -5.21 1.09
CA LEU A 112 15.12 -5.79 0.27
C LEU A 112 15.11 -7.32 0.44
N THR A 113 13.94 -7.89 0.74
CA THR A 113 13.69 -9.32 1.02
C THR A 113 14.28 -9.87 2.32
N ASP A 114 14.93 -9.04 3.15
CA ASP A 114 15.48 -9.48 4.42
C ASP A 114 14.35 -9.88 5.40
N PRO A 115 14.35 -11.11 5.96
CA PRO A 115 13.25 -11.60 6.80
C PRO A 115 13.16 -10.95 8.20
N ILE A 116 14.05 -10.01 8.52
CA ILE A 116 14.11 -9.28 9.79
C ILE A 116 13.77 -7.80 9.56
N GLU A 117 14.38 -7.18 8.56
CA GLU A 117 14.32 -5.72 8.34
C GLU A 117 13.25 -5.31 7.32
N ASP A 118 12.88 -6.20 6.38
CA ASP A 118 11.86 -5.93 5.38
C ASP A 118 10.47 -6.37 5.86
N PRO A 119 9.53 -5.43 6.12
CA PRO A 119 8.19 -5.75 6.62
C PRO A 119 7.32 -6.51 5.61
N GLU A 120 7.73 -6.55 4.33
CA GLU A 120 7.02 -7.23 3.24
C GLU A 120 7.74 -8.50 2.78
N SER A 121 8.80 -8.93 3.49
CA SER A 121 9.55 -10.13 3.14
C SER A 121 8.67 -11.39 3.16
N SER A 122 8.79 -12.18 2.09
CA SER A 122 8.20 -13.52 2.03
C SER A 122 9.13 -14.61 2.57
N TYR A 123 10.30 -14.24 3.09
CA TYR A 123 11.28 -15.17 3.66
C TYR A 123 11.15 -15.26 5.17
N PHE A 124 11.69 -16.34 5.73
CA PHE A 124 11.67 -16.59 7.17
C PHE A 124 13.10 -16.84 7.67
N THR A 125 13.40 -16.34 8.86
CA THR A 125 14.60 -16.77 9.58
C THR A 125 14.46 -18.25 9.97
N GLN A 126 15.59 -18.94 10.17
CA GLN A 126 15.59 -20.33 10.63
C GLN A 126 14.75 -20.51 11.91
N THR A 127 14.91 -19.61 12.88
CA THR A 127 14.18 -19.66 14.14
C THR A 127 12.66 -19.45 13.94
N ALA A 128 12.25 -18.54 13.05
CA ALA A 128 10.83 -18.35 12.74
C ALA A 128 10.25 -19.60 12.07
N TRP A 129 10.98 -20.19 11.13
CA TRP A 129 10.58 -21.43 10.46
C TRP A 129 10.46 -22.61 11.43
N GLU A 130 11.35 -22.73 12.40
CA GLU A 130 11.31 -23.74 13.47
C GLU A 130 10.10 -23.59 14.40
N ARG A 131 9.71 -22.36 14.72
CA ARG A 131 8.57 -22.07 15.60
C ARG A 131 7.19 -22.20 14.94
N MET A 132 7.14 -22.21 13.61
CA MET A 132 5.90 -22.14 12.82
C MET A 132 5.02 -23.41 12.89
N GLY A 133 5.57 -24.54 13.33
CA GLY A 133 4.86 -25.83 13.39
C GLY A 133 4.48 -26.38 12.01
N GLY A 134 3.86 -27.57 11.97
CA GLY A 134 3.51 -28.23 10.70
C GLY A 134 2.49 -27.46 9.85
N THR A 135 1.42 -26.97 10.49
CA THR A 135 0.36 -26.22 9.81
C THR A 135 0.86 -24.90 9.23
N GLY A 136 1.64 -24.13 9.99
CA GLY A 136 2.15 -22.86 9.49
C GLY A 136 3.15 -23.06 8.34
N ARG A 137 4.01 -24.09 8.40
CA ARG A 137 4.91 -24.44 7.28
C ARG A 137 4.15 -24.85 6.02
N LEU A 138 3.04 -25.59 6.18
CA LEU A 138 2.17 -25.95 5.06
C LEU A 138 1.52 -24.70 4.44
N LEU A 139 1.02 -23.78 5.26
CA LEU A 139 0.47 -22.50 4.78
C LEU A 139 1.53 -21.66 4.06
N ALA A 140 2.74 -21.57 4.62
CA ALA A 140 3.86 -20.87 3.99
C ALA A 140 4.24 -21.49 2.64
N ALA A 141 4.35 -22.82 2.57
CA ALA A 141 4.61 -23.55 1.33
C ALA A 141 3.49 -23.37 0.30
N TRP A 142 2.22 -23.35 0.73
CA TRP A 142 1.11 -23.07 -0.17
C TRP A 142 1.18 -21.63 -0.72
N ASN A 143 1.54 -20.66 0.13
CA ASN A 143 1.66 -19.24 -0.25
C ASN A 143 2.85 -18.93 -1.19
N THR A 144 3.77 -19.88 -1.39
CA THR A 144 4.80 -19.76 -2.44
C THR A 144 4.26 -20.13 -3.84
N THR A 145 3.10 -20.77 -3.92
CA THR A 145 2.41 -21.02 -5.19
C THR A 145 1.56 -19.83 -5.60
N LEU A 146 1.35 -19.64 -6.90
CA LEU A 146 0.45 -18.58 -7.41
C LEU A 146 -0.98 -18.76 -6.87
N LEU A 147 -1.51 -19.99 -6.92
CA LEU A 147 -2.86 -20.27 -6.45
C LEU A 147 -3.00 -19.96 -4.96
N GLY A 148 -2.03 -20.35 -4.15
CA GLY A 148 -2.05 -20.04 -2.72
C GLY A 148 -1.95 -18.56 -2.43
N ARG A 149 -1.08 -17.85 -3.15
CA ARG A 149 -0.91 -16.40 -3.01
C ARG A 149 -2.14 -15.60 -3.41
N LEU A 150 -2.93 -16.08 -4.38
CA LEU A 150 -4.16 -15.41 -4.82
C LEU A 150 -5.40 -15.79 -3.99
N THR A 151 -5.34 -16.87 -3.20
CA THR A 151 -6.50 -17.37 -2.44
C THR A 151 -6.33 -17.19 -0.93
N LEU A 152 -5.39 -17.90 -0.31
CA LEU A 152 -5.16 -17.87 1.13
C LEU A 152 -4.17 -16.78 1.55
N GLY A 153 -3.25 -16.42 0.66
CA GLY A 153 -2.23 -15.39 0.89
C GLY A 153 -2.79 -14.08 1.44
N PRO A 154 -3.85 -13.49 0.84
CA PRO A 154 -4.39 -12.21 1.32
C PRO A 154 -4.97 -12.31 2.72
N ILE A 155 -5.64 -13.44 3.05
CA ILE A 155 -6.21 -13.67 4.38
C ILE A 155 -5.10 -13.79 5.42
N VAL A 156 -4.07 -14.59 5.14
CA VAL A 156 -2.92 -14.77 6.04
C VAL A 156 -2.20 -13.45 6.27
N MET A 157 -2.00 -12.66 5.21
CA MET A 157 -1.37 -11.35 5.27
C MET A 157 -2.18 -10.38 6.14
N ILE A 158 -3.48 -10.21 5.88
CA ILE A 158 -4.35 -9.30 6.63
C ILE A 158 -4.42 -9.70 8.09
N VAL A 159 -4.63 -10.98 8.41
CA VAL A 159 -4.71 -11.45 9.80
C VAL A 159 -3.39 -11.23 10.52
N SER A 160 -2.26 -11.59 9.89
CA SER A 160 -0.94 -11.40 10.49
C SER A 160 -0.65 -9.92 10.77
N PHE A 161 -0.96 -9.05 9.81
CA PHE A 161 -0.84 -7.60 9.95
C PHE A 161 -1.70 -7.08 11.12
N LEU A 162 -2.98 -7.42 11.15
CA LEU A 162 -3.91 -6.93 12.19
C LEU A 162 -3.51 -7.42 13.59
N VAL A 163 -3.02 -8.66 13.73
CA VAL A 163 -2.54 -9.19 15.00
C VAL A 163 -1.28 -8.45 15.48
N GLN A 164 -0.34 -8.17 14.58
CA GLN A 164 0.88 -7.42 14.91
C GLN A 164 0.52 -5.99 15.36
N GLU A 165 -0.32 -5.31 14.60
CA GLU A 165 -0.79 -3.96 14.91
C GLU A 165 -1.57 -3.89 16.22
N ALA A 166 -2.50 -4.83 16.45
CA ALA A 166 -3.21 -4.92 17.72
C ALA A 166 -2.25 -5.14 18.90
N THR A 167 -1.23 -5.99 18.72
CA THR A 167 -0.22 -6.23 19.75
C THR A 167 0.57 -4.96 20.09
N LEU A 168 0.94 -4.14 19.10
CA LEU A 168 1.63 -2.86 19.34
C LEU A 168 0.76 -1.89 20.13
N VAL A 169 -0.51 -1.75 19.73
CA VAL A 169 -1.47 -0.88 20.43
C VAL A 169 -1.71 -1.37 21.86
N LEU A 170 -1.90 -2.67 22.08
CA LEU A 170 -2.11 -3.27 23.41
C LEU A 170 -0.87 -3.15 24.31
N LYS A 171 0.34 -3.12 23.74
CA LYS A 171 1.59 -2.82 24.47
C LYS A 171 1.77 -1.35 24.82
N GLY A 172 0.82 -0.48 24.44
CA GLY A 172 0.81 0.93 24.81
C GLY A 172 1.42 1.89 23.80
N ASP A 173 1.61 1.47 22.54
CA ASP A 173 2.06 2.36 21.47
C ASP A 173 0.97 3.41 21.15
N ARG A 174 1.15 4.61 21.71
CA ARG A 174 0.22 5.73 21.55
C ARG A 174 0.21 6.28 20.12
N GLN A 175 1.31 6.18 19.39
CA GLN A 175 1.38 6.66 18.02
C GLN A 175 0.58 5.76 17.10
N ARG A 176 0.75 4.43 17.21
CA ARG A 176 -0.07 3.44 16.49
C ARG A 176 -1.55 3.59 16.84
N ALA A 177 -1.87 3.74 18.13
CA ALA A 177 -3.25 3.97 18.58
C ALA A 177 -3.88 5.22 17.93
N ALA A 178 -3.14 6.33 17.86
CA ALA A 178 -3.62 7.56 17.22
C ALA A 178 -3.82 7.41 15.70
N ILE A 179 -3.02 6.60 15.02
CA ILE A 179 -3.22 6.27 13.60
C ILE A 179 -4.52 5.47 13.43
N TRP A 180 -4.69 4.40 14.21
CA TRP A 180 -5.91 3.57 14.19
C TRP A 180 -7.17 4.35 14.54
N MET A 181 -7.10 5.29 15.49
CA MET A 181 -8.23 6.17 15.83
C MET A 181 -8.65 7.05 14.64
N ARG A 182 -7.69 7.70 13.96
CA ARG A 182 -7.97 8.51 12.77
C ARG A 182 -8.53 7.66 11.63
N HIS A 183 -7.96 6.47 11.43
CA HIS A 183 -8.46 5.49 10.48
C HIS A 183 -9.90 5.08 10.78
N ALA A 184 -10.22 4.77 12.05
CA ALA A 184 -11.57 4.42 12.48
C ALA A 184 -12.59 5.54 12.22
N ILE A 185 -12.20 6.80 12.41
CA ILE A 185 -13.04 7.95 12.03
C ILE A 185 -13.29 7.95 10.51
N GLY A 186 -12.26 7.76 9.70
CA GLY A 186 -12.40 7.65 8.24
C GLY A 186 -13.31 6.49 7.82
N VAL A 187 -13.14 5.32 8.42
CA VAL A 187 -13.98 4.14 8.21
C VAL A 187 -15.43 4.43 8.58
N ALA A 188 -15.68 5.08 9.72
CA ALA A 188 -17.03 5.44 10.13
C ALA A 188 -17.70 6.38 9.11
N LEU A 189 -16.97 7.36 8.55
CA LEU A 189 -17.51 8.24 7.50
C LEU A 189 -17.85 7.47 6.22
N VAL A 190 -16.99 6.53 5.80
CA VAL A 190 -17.27 5.66 4.64
C VAL A 190 -18.50 4.79 4.90
N LEU A 191 -18.61 4.18 6.08
CA LEU A 191 -19.75 3.34 6.45
C LEU A 191 -21.06 4.13 6.51
N VAL A 192 -21.04 5.33 7.08
CA VAL A 192 -22.22 6.23 7.09
C VAL A 192 -22.66 6.61 5.67
N TRP A 193 -21.73 6.67 4.72
CA TRP A 193 -22.06 6.95 3.32
C TRP A 193 -22.71 5.76 2.60
N VAL A 194 -22.22 4.53 2.84
CA VAL A 194 -22.65 3.35 2.07
C VAL A 194 -23.79 2.54 2.69
N ILE A 195 -24.14 2.79 3.94
CA ILE A 195 -25.27 2.15 4.66
C ILE A 195 -26.54 2.99 4.48
#